data_AF-A0A0Q8N142-F1
#
_entry.id   AF-A0A0Q8N142-F1
#
_cell.length_a   1.000
_cell.length_b   1.000
_cell.length_c   1.000
_cell.angle_alpha   90.00
_cell.angle_beta   90.00
_cell.angle_gamma   90.00
#
_symmetry.space_group_name_H-M   'P 1'
#
loop_
_entity.id
_entity.type
_entity.pdbx_description
1 polymer ?
#
loop_
_entity_poly.entity_id
_entity_poly.type
_entity_poly.pdbx_seq_one_letter_code
_entity_poly.pdbx_strand_id
1 'polypeptide(L)'
;MAIQIDRVAYRAGSYGKILVRSRGDETRGLTVEIADDRPGLPPGFDPEGEGGLRLRLMRALSQQLGARLERNPGALIRLTLRLGMA
;
A
#
# COMPACT_ATOMS: atom_id res chain seq x y z
N MET A 1 8.71 -2.33 8.64
CA MET A 1 8.85 -1.75 7.28
C MET A 1 8.22 -0.37 7.28
N ALA A 2 9.00 0.70 7.20
CA ALA A 2 8.48 2.06 7.13
C ALA A 2 8.09 2.37 5.67
N ILE A 3 6.81 2.61 5.41
CA ILE A 3 6.37 3.09 4.10
C ILE A 3 6.55 4.60 4.09
N GLN A 4 7.59 5.07 3.39
CA GLN A 4 7.81 6.49 3.21
C GLN A 4 6.84 7.03 2.15
N ILE A 5 5.90 7.84 2.63
CA ILE A 5 5.00 8.68 1.84
C ILE A 5 5.84 9.81 1.20
N ASP A 6 5.56 10.16 -0.06
CA ASP A 6 6.37 11.15 -0.78
C ASP A 6 6.38 12.53 -0.08
N ARG A 7 7.44 13.29 -0.36
CA ARG A 7 7.72 14.61 0.25
C ARG A 7 6.85 15.73 -0.33
N VAL A 8 5.99 15.46 -1.31
CA VAL A 8 5.43 16.48 -2.21
C VAL A 8 4.02 16.92 -1.79
N ALA A 9 3.35 16.18 -0.90
CA ALA A 9 1.92 16.38 -0.67
C ALA A 9 1.52 17.30 0.49
N TYR A 10 2.44 17.70 1.36
CA TYR A 10 2.11 18.60 2.48
C TYR A 10 2.79 19.94 2.28
N ARG A 11 1.99 21.02 2.18
CA ARG A 11 2.51 22.38 2.36
C ARG A 11 3.21 22.45 3.72
N ALA A 12 4.26 23.25 3.82
CA ALA A 12 4.91 23.52 5.11
C ALA A 12 3.85 23.93 6.15
N GLY A 13 3.77 23.18 7.26
CA GLY A 13 2.77 23.38 8.33
C GLY A 13 1.50 22.52 8.22
N SER A 14 1.38 21.65 7.22
CA SER A 14 0.28 20.66 7.14
C SER A 14 0.69 19.31 7.71
N TYR A 15 -0.22 18.68 8.47
CA TYR A 15 -0.07 17.32 8.97
C TYR A 15 -0.89 16.36 8.11
N GLY A 16 -0.33 15.17 7.91
CA GLY A 16 -0.98 14.05 7.22
C GLY A 16 -1.34 12.94 8.17
N LYS A 17 -2.40 12.20 7.85
CA LYS A 17 -2.72 10.93 8.53
C LYS A 17 -2.37 9.77 7.63
N ILE A 18 -1.60 8.82 8.17
CA ILE A 18 -1.45 7.49 7.59
C ILE A 18 -2.31 6.55 8.42
N LEU A 19 -3.22 5.84 7.76
CA LEU A 19 -4.01 4.79 8.37
C LEU A 19 -3.45 3.44 7.93
N VAL A 20 -3.06 2.62 8.90
CA VAL A 20 -2.71 1.22 8.68
C VAL A 20 -3.79 0.36 9.32
N ARG A 21 -4.40 -0.53 8.54
CA ARG A 21 -5.40 -1.48 9.01
C ARG A 21 -5.00 -2.89 8.64
N SER A 22 -5.25 -3.82 9.54
CA SER A 22 -5.13 -5.25 9.27
C SER A 22 -6.43 -5.93 9.68
N ARG A 23 -6.95 -6.78 8.80
CA ARG A 23 -8.16 -7.56 9.06
C ARG A 23 -7.91 -9.02 8.67
N GLY A 24 -8.06 -9.91 9.64
CA GLY A 24 -8.16 -11.33 9.40
C GLY A 24 -9.58 -11.74 8.98
N ASP A 25 -9.70 -12.83 8.25
CA ASP A 25 -10.96 -13.52 8.01
C ASP A 25 -10.96 -14.95 8.58
N GLU A 26 -12.13 -15.57 8.65
CA GLU A 26 -12.32 -16.94 9.18
C GLU A 26 -11.58 -18.01 8.36
N THR A 27 -11.21 -17.69 7.12
CA THR A 27 -10.49 -18.57 6.19
C THR A 27 -8.97 -18.38 6.24
N ARG A 28 -8.45 -17.73 7.28
CA ARG A 28 -7.03 -17.38 7.46
C ARG A 28 -6.49 -16.47 6.36
N GLY A 29 -7.36 -15.72 5.71
CA GLY A 29 -6.95 -14.56 4.93
C GLY A 29 -6.55 -13.43 5.87
N LEU A 30 -5.49 -12.72 5.50
CA LEU A 30 -5.09 -11.46 6.11
C LEU A 30 -5.12 -10.39 5.02
N THR A 31 -5.85 -9.33 5.27
CA THR A 31 -5.82 -8.11 4.45
C THR A 31 -5.12 -7.02 5.23
N VAL A 32 -4.09 -6.41 4.65
CA VAL A 32 -3.41 -5.22 5.16
C VAL A 32 -3.68 -4.07 4.23
N GLU A 33 -4.16 -2.95 4.78
CA GLU A 33 -4.50 -1.75 4.04
C GLU A 33 -3.70 -0.57 4.57
N ILE A 34 -3.18 0.24 3.67
CA ILE A 34 -2.47 1.47 3.99
C ILE A 34 -3.11 2.58 3.18
N ALA A 35 -3.63 3.57 3.87
CA ALA A 35 -4.27 4.75 3.30
C ALA A 35 -3.61 6.01 3.85
N ASP A 36 -3.69 7.09 3.09
CA ASP A 36 -3.38 8.43 3.58
C ASP A 36 -4.47 9.41 3.14
N ASP A 37 -4.47 10.60 3.74
CA ASP A 37 -5.42 11.68 3.46
C ASP A 37 -5.02 12.54 2.25
N ARG A 38 -4.13 12.05 1.38
CA ARG A 38 -3.70 12.80 0.20
C ARG A 38 -4.73 12.66 -0.94
N PRO A 39 -4.78 13.63 -1.87
CA PRO A 39 -5.72 13.63 -3.01
C PRO A 39 -5.55 12.47 -4.01
N GLY A 40 -4.73 11.46 -3.69
CA GLY A 40 -4.41 10.35 -4.59
C GLY A 40 -3.28 10.70 -5.55
N LEU A 41 -3.08 9.84 -6.55
CA LEU A 41 -2.05 10.03 -7.57
C LEU A 41 -2.56 10.96 -8.68
N PRO A 42 -1.68 11.73 -9.33
CA PRO A 42 -2.06 12.57 -10.45
C PRO A 42 -2.74 11.76 -11.56
N PRO A 43 -3.69 12.36 -12.31
CA PRO A 43 -4.23 11.74 -13.53
C PRO A 43 -3.08 11.38 -14.48
N GLY A 44 -3.08 10.14 -14.99
CA GLY A 44 -2.05 9.65 -15.91
C GLY A 44 -0.76 9.13 -15.27
N PHE A 45 -0.64 9.14 -13.93
CA PHE A 45 0.48 8.49 -13.25
C PHE A 45 0.43 6.97 -13.47
N ASP A 46 1.46 6.43 -14.14
CA ASP A 46 1.59 4.99 -14.37
C ASP A 46 2.38 4.31 -13.22
N PRO A 47 1.73 3.53 -12.35
CA PRO A 47 2.39 2.82 -11.26
C PRO A 47 3.33 1.71 -11.70
N GLU A 48 3.14 1.22 -12.92
CA GLU A 48 3.82 0.07 -13.50
C GLU A 48 5.14 0.53 -14.14
N GLY A 49 5.07 1.57 -14.98
CA GLY A 49 6.22 2.16 -15.67
C GLY A 49 7.02 3.18 -14.85
N GLU A 50 6.34 4.05 -14.08
CA GLU A 50 6.98 5.13 -13.29
C GLU A 50 7.17 4.76 -11.82
N GLY A 51 6.79 3.53 -11.45
CA GLY A 51 6.90 3.04 -10.10
C GLY A 51 8.36 2.86 -9.66
N GLY A 52 8.90 3.85 -8.94
CA GLY A 52 10.24 3.79 -8.36
C GLY A 52 10.49 2.56 -7.48
N LEU A 53 11.73 2.42 -6.97
CA LEU A 53 12.22 1.26 -6.18
C LEU A 53 11.21 0.69 -5.17
N ARG A 54 10.42 1.55 -4.51
CA ARG A 54 9.43 1.16 -3.50
C ARG A 54 8.33 0.28 -4.08
N LEU A 55 7.80 0.59 -5.25
CA LEU A 55 6.77 -0.21 -5.90
C LEU A 55 7.30 -1.56 -6.35
N ARG A 56 8.55 -1.59 -6.83
CA ARG A 56 9.25 -2.84 -7.15
C ARG A 56 9.46 -3.71 -5.90
N LEU A 57 9.87 -3.11 -4.79
CA LEU A 57 10.02 -3.79 -3.51
C LEU A 57 8.68 -4.36 -3.01
N MET A 58 7.61 -3.58 -3.04
CA MET A 58 6.29 -4.05 -2.62
C MET A 58 5.77 -5.19 -3.50
N ARG A 59 5.98 -5.13 -4.82
CA ARG A 59 5.67 -6.24 -5.72
C ARG A 59 6.48 -7.49 -5.38
N ALA A 60 7.79 -7.36 -5.21
CA ALA A 60 8.67 -8.48 -4.88
C ALA A 60 8.29 -9.14 -3.54
N LEU A 61 8.03 -8.34 -2.51
CA LEU A 61 7.57 -8.85 -1.21
C LEU A 61 6.19 -9.51 -1.31
N SER A 62 5.27 -8.94 -2.10
CA SER A 62 3.95 -9.54 -2.32
C SER A 62 4.08 -10.90 -3.01
N GLN A 63 4.95 -11.02 -4.01
CA GLN A 63 5.25 -12.29 -4.68
C GLN A 63 5.86 -13.31 -3.71
N GLN A 64 6.84 -12.90 -2.90
CA GLN A 64 7.46 -13.79 -1.89
C GLN A 64 6.45 -14.32 -0.87
N LEU A 65 5.44 -13.52 -0.52
CA LEU A 65 4.40 -13.89 0.43
C LEU A 65 3.21 -14.62 -0.21
N GLY A 66 3.21 -14.85 -1.53
CA GLY A 66 2.04 -15.36 -2.25
C GLY A 66 0.81 -14.45 -2.12
N ALA A 67 1.04 -13.15 -1.94
CA ALA A 67 0.04 -12.15 -1.65
C ALA A 67 -0.41 -11.41 -2.92
N ARG A 68 -1.69 -11.02 -2.95
CA ARG A 68 -2.26 -10.14 -3.97
C ARG A 68 -2.11 -8.69 -3.54
N LEU A 69 -1.44 -7.89 -4.38
CA LEU A 69 -1.27 -6.46 -4.19
C LEU A 69 -2.27 -5.70 -5.05
N GLU A 70 -3.07 -4.82 -4.46
CA GLU A 70 -4.07 -4.01 -5.14
C GLU A 70 -3.92 -2.53 -4.76
N ARG A 71 -4.38 -1.65 -5.64
CA ARG A 71 -4.51 -0.22 -5.40
C ARG A 71 -5.98 0.16 -5.45
N ASN A 72 -6.43 0.99 -4.52
CA ASN A 72 -7.85 1.35 -4.43
C ASN A 72 -8.02 2.87 -4.23
N PRO A 73 -9.00 3.54 -4.85
CA PRO A 73 -9.34 4.90 -4.47
C PRO A 73 -9.79 4.91 -3.00
N GLY A 74 -8.99 5.52 -2.11
CA GLY A 74 -9.20 5.51 -0.65
C GLY A 74 -8.25 4.62 0.16
N ALA A 75 -7.47 3.76 -0.49
CA ALA A 75 -6.33 3.06 0.11
C ALA A 75 -5.17 3.03 -0.89
N LEU A 76 -4.02 3.61 -0.52
CA LEU A 76 -2.83 3.61 -1.38
C LEU A 76 -2.48 2.19 -1.81
N ILE A 77 -2.55 1.25 -0.88
CA ILE A 77 -2.12 -0.13 -1.04
C ILE A 77 -3.03 -1.04 -0.22
N ARG A 78 -3.49 -2.13 -0.84
CA ARG A 78 -4.09 -3.28 -0.18
C ARG A 78 -3.27 -4.52 -0.49
N LEU A 79 -2.90 -5.28 0.52
CA LEU A 79 -2.19 -6.55 0.42
C LEU A 79 -3.05 -7.65 1.02
N THR A 80 -3.32 -8.70 0.25
CA THR A 80 -4.14 -9.84 0.69
C THR A 80 -3.31 -11.11 0.61
N LEU A 81 -3.15 -11.82 1.73
CA LEU A 81 -2.39 -13.07 1.79
C LEU A 81 -3.15 -14.16 2.56
N ARG A 82 -2.84 -15.41 2.25
CA ARG A 82 -3.33 -16.60 2.98
C ARG A 82 -2.26 -17.04 3.97
N LEU A 83 -2.60 -17.13 5.24
CA LEU A 83 -1.67 -17.60 6.28
C LEU A 83 -1.70 -19.14 6.31
N GLY A 84 -0.60 -19.77 5.91
CA GLY A 84 -0.37 -21.21 6.10
C GLY A 84 0.03 -21.53 7.54
N MET A 85 -0.10 -22.80 7.95
CA MET A 85 0.57 -23.26 9.18
C MET A 85 2.04 -23.45 8.84
N ALA A 86 2.91 -22.68 9.49
CA ALA A 86 4.34 -22.96 9.51
C ALA A 86 4.61 -24.27 10.28
#